data_AF-A0A1B6FM01-F1
#
_entry.id   AF-A0A1B6FM01-F1
#
_cell.length_a   1.000
_cell.length_b   1.000
_cell.length_c   1.000
_cell.angle_alpha   90.00
_cell.angle_beta   90.00
_cell.angle_gamma   90.00
#
_symmetry.space_group_name_H-M   'P 1'
#
loop_
_entity.id
_entity.type
_entity.pdbx_description
1 polymer ?
#
loop_
_entity_poly.entity_id
_entity_poly.type
_entity_poly.pdbx_seq_one_letter_code
_entity_poly.pdbx_strand_id
1 'polypeptide(L)'
;LYTNHGLHFNKRGKTHIAQMIVNILSNKKKPNETREKIINYAPIDTNTSNKINIVEADMFGTFDQWKTDPSAAFAHTISADFNHHRHMSGGVAVLFRRKFGKPIDADYVDDNLTCQKIEAGAVVYSLVTKSNYNGKPKIVDYDSAFMQLTEDFKRRRLRTLVCSPMGCV
;
A
#
# COMPACT_ATOMS: atom_id res chain seq x y z
N LEU A 1 -8.72 22.33 0.57
CA LEU A 1 -7.43 23.02 0.33
C LEU A 1 -6.45 22.01 -0.25
N TYR A 2 -6.12 22.14 -1.53
CA TYR A 2 -5.00 21.41 -2.12
C TYR A 2 -3.73 22.21 -1.80
N THR A 3 -2.74 21.58 -1.16
CA THR A 3 -1.42 22.18 -1.02
C THR A 3 -0.46 21.48 -1.97
N ASN A 4 0.73 22.04 -2.18
CA ASN A 4 1.79 21.39 -2.97
C ASN A 4 2.30 20.07 -2.33
N HIS A 5 1.78 19.68 -1.17
CA HIS A 5 2.07 18.44 -0.43
C HIS A 5 0.88 17.46 -0.41
N GLY A 6 -0.01 17.56 -1.40
CA GLY A 6 -1.18 16.70 -1.51
C GLY A 6 -2.41 17.22 -0.77
N LEU A 7 -3.39 16.33 -0.61
CA LEU A 7 -4.69 16.67 -0.03
C LEU A 7 -4.63 16.53 1.49
N HIS A 8 -4.40 17.64 2.19
CA HIS A 8 -4.31 17.64 3.65
C HIS A 8 -5.65 17.93 4.30
N PHE A 9 -6.21 16.93 4.99
CA PHE A 9 -7.42 17.08 5.78
C PHE A 9 -7.09 17.22 7.26
N ASN A 10 -7.69 18.23 7.92
CA ASN A 10 -7.72 18.26 9.38
C ASN A 10 -8.62 17.12 9.93
N LYS A 11 -8.64 16.92 11.26
CA LYS A 11 -9.42 15.85 11.89
C LYS A 11 -10.88 15.82 11.43
N ARG A 12 -11.52 16.99 11.33
CA ARG A 12 -12.90 17.14 10.79
C ARG A 12 -13.01 16.70 9.33
N GLY A 13 -12.08 17.12 8.48
CA GLY A 13 -12.06 16.74 7.06
C GLY A 13 -11.89 15.24 6.85
N LYS A 14 -11.03 14.59 7.66
CA LYS A 14 -10.86 13.13 7.62
C LYS A 14 -12.14 12.40 8.02
N THR A 15 -12.78 12.81 9.10
CA THR A 15 -14.08 12.26 9.54
C THR A 15 -15.15 12.43 8.47
N HIS A 16 -15.23 13.61 7.85
CA HIS A 16 -16.19 13.89 6.79
C HIS A 16 -15.98 13.00 5.56
N ILE A 17 -14.72 12.86 5.09
CA ILE A 17 -14.38 11.97 3.97
C ILE A 17 -14.72 10.52 4.31
N ALA A 18 -14.38 10.05 5.51
CA ALA A 18 -14.74 8.70 5.96
C ALA A 18 -16.27 8.48 5.93
N GLN A 19 -17.06 9.46 6.40
CA GLN A 19 -18.51 9.40 6.34
C GLN A 19 -19.05 9.34 4.89
N MET A 20 -18.45 10.12 3.97
CA MET A 20 -18.81 10.08 2.55
C MET A 20 -18.52 8.71 1.93
N ILE A 21 -17.35 8.12 2.22
CA ILE A 21 -16.98 6.79 1.75
C ILE A 21 -17.98 5.75 2.29
N VAL A 22 -18.27 5.79 3.58
CA VAL A 22 -19.28 4.91 4.20
C VAL A 22 -20.64 5.05 3.52
N ASN A 23 -21.09 6.27 3.23
CA ASN A 23 -22.38 6.49 2.56
C ASN A 23 -22.40 5.96 1.11
N ILE A 24 -21.31 6.16 0.36
CA ILE A 24 -21.18 5.64 -1.01
C ILE A 24 -21.20 4.11 -1.01
N LEU A 25 -20.47 3.49 -0.07
CA LEU A 25 -20.42 2.03 0.07
C LEU A 25 -21.74 1.46 0.63
N SER A 26 -22.44 2.23 1.47
CA SER A 26 -23.71 1.83 2.10
C SER A 26 -24.93 2.10 1.23
N ASN A 27 -24.76 2.44 -0.06
CA ASN A 27 -25.84 2.86 -0.95
C ASN A 27 -26.99 1.83 -1.05
N LYS A 28 -27.93 1.93 -0.11
CA LYS A 28 -29.35 1.72 -0.34
C LYS A 28 -29.77 2.80 -1.35
N LYS A 29 -29.97 2.38 -2.59
CA LYS A 29 -30.43 3.19 -3.72
C LYS A 29 -31.46 4.24 -3.26
N LYS A 30 -31.15 5.53 -3.43
CA LYS A 30 -32.17 6.52 -3.77
C LYS A 30 -32.05 6.82 -5.27
N PRO A 31 -33.16 6.87 -6.01
CA PRO A 31 -33.13 7.09 -7.45
C PRO A 31 -32.93 8.56 -7.79
N ASN A 32 -32.19 8.76 -8.89
CA ASN A 32 -32.12 9.92 -9.76
C ASN A 32 -31.53 11.22 -9.20
N GLU A 33 -30.35 11.59 -9.70
CA GLU A 33 -30.22 12.76 -10.59
C GLU A 33 -28.88 12.74 -11.38
N THR A 34 -29.04 12.70 -12.70
CA THR A 34 -28.27 13.33 -13.78
C THR A 34 -26.74 13.18 -13.89
N ARG A 35 -26.33 12.24 -14.75
CA ARG A 35 -25.27 12.28 -15.79
C ARG A 35 -24.16 13.34 -15.69
N GLU A 36 -22.95 12.89 -15.37
CA GLU A 36 -21.71 13.32 -16.03
C GLU A 36 -20.85 12.08 -16.39
N LYS A 37 -20.08 12.19 -17.47
CA LYS A 37 -19.43 11.11 -18.23
C LYS A 37 -18.48 10.27 -17.38
N ILE A 38 -18.87 9.02 -17.10
CA ILE A 38 -18.01 8.01 -16.45
C ILE A 38 -17.11 7.39 -17.52
N ILE A 39 -15.80 7.55 -17.33
CA ILE A 39 -14.75 6.79 -18.00
C ILE A 39 -14.95 5.32 -17.63
N ASN A 40 -15.11 4.45 -18.63
CA ASN A 40 -15.32 3.01 -18.47
C ASN A 40 -14.11 2.35 -17.80
N TYR A 41 -14.08 2.35 -16.46
CA TYR A 41 -13.37 1.32 -15.73
C TYR A 41 -14.23 0.05 -15.73
N ALA A 42 -13.62 -1.09 -16.04
CA ALA A 42 -14.29 -2.38 -16.03
C ALA A 42 -15.05 -2.59 -14.70
N PRO A 43 -16.20 -3.28 -14.72
CA PRO A 43 -17.02 -3.45 -13.52
C PRO A 43 -16.18 -4.17 -12.46
N ILE A 44 -15.93 -3.48 -11.34
CA ILE A 44 -15.41 -4.12 -10.13
C ILE A 44 -16.50 -5.07 -9.67
N ASP A 45 -16.23 -6.37 -9.77
CA ASP A 45 -17.11 -7.42 -9.30
C ASP A 45 -17.32 -7.25 -7.79
N THR A 46 -18.52 -6.76 -7.41
CA THR A 46 -18.87 -6.39 -6.03
C THR A 46 -19.26 -7.59 -5.16
N ASN A 47 -19.03 -8.83 -5.63
CA ASN A 47 -19.47 -10.04 -4.92
C ASN A 47 -18.38 -10.75 -4.12
N THR A 48 -17.20 -10.15 -3.92
CA THR A 48 -16.22 -10.66 -2.95
C THR A 48 -16.61 -10.24 -1.54
N SER A 49 -17.14 -11.19 -0.76
CA SER A 49 -17.07 -11.19 0.72
C SER A 49 -15.79 -10.48 1.17
N ASN A 50 -15.93 -9.36 1.90
CA ASN A 50 -14.86 -8.36 2.14
C ASN A 50 -13.54 -8.99 2.61
N LYS A 51 -12.63 -9.28 1.68
CA LYS A 51 -11.27 -9.82 1.95
C LYS A 51 -10.31 -8.75 2.49
N ILE A 52 -10.74 -7.50 2.54
CA ILE A 52 -9.95 -6.36 3.00
C ILE A 52 -10.50 -5.91 4.35
N ASN A 53 -9.66 -5.99 5.39
CA ASN A 53 -9.97 -5.49 6.72
C ASN A 53 -9.22 -4.17 6.92
N ILE A 54 -9.97 -3.08 7.15
CA ILE A 54 -9.40 -1.78 7.51
C ILE A 54 -9.33 -1.71 9.03
N VAL A 55 -8.13 -1.49 9.56
CA VAL A 55 -7.88 -1.42 11.01
C VAL A 55 -7.18 -0.11 11.35
N GLU A 56 -7.59 0.52 12.45
CA GLU A 56 -6.85 1.61 13.06
C GLU A 56 -5.85 1.00 14.05
N ALA A 57 -4.57 1.00 13.68
CA ALA A 57 -3.51 0.38 14.48
C ALA A 57 -2.19 1.13 14.30
N ASP A 58 -1.34 1.04 15.32
CA ASP A 58 0.06 1.41 15.18
C ASP A 58 0.80 0.33 14.34
N MET A 59 1.45 0.76 13.27
CA MET A 59 2.12 -0.16 12.36
C MET A 59 3.29 -0.87 13.03
N PHE A 60 3.98 -0.24 13.99
CA PHE A 60 5.08 -0.89 14.71
C PHE A 60 4.57 -2.04 15.58
N GLY A 61 3.46 -1.82 16.31
CA GLY A 61 2.76 -2.89 17.03
C GLY A 61 2.25 -4.00 16.11
N THR A 62 1.79 -3.63 14.91
CA THR A 62 1.34 -4.61 13.90
C THR A 62 2.50 -5.48 13.40
N PHE A 63 3.71 -4.92 13.25
CA PHE A 63 4.89 -5.72 12.96
C PHE A 63 5.14 -6.76 14.04
N ASP A 64 5.08 -6.38 15.32
CA ASP A 64 5.34 -7.32 16.41
C ASP A 64 4.31 -8.44 16.51
N GLN A 65 3.05 -8.14 16.16
CA GLN A 65 1.99 -9.15 16.14
C GLN A 65 2.19 -10.19 15.03
N TRP A 66 2.62 -9.78 13.83
CA TRP A 66 2.59 -10.65 12.65
C TRP A 66 3.97 -11.15 12.20
N LYS A 67 5.08 -10.59 12.71
CA LYS A 67 6.44 -10.90 12.22
C LYS A 67 6.83 -12.39 12.30
N THR A 68 6.24 -13.16 13.21
CA THR A 68 6.53 -14.59 13.38
C THR A 68 5.59 -15.49 12.59
N ASP A 69 4.60 -14.95 11.88
CA ASP A 69 3.68 -15.75 11.07
C ASP A 69 4.27 -15.95 9.67
N PRO A 70 4.69 -17.18 9.29
CA PRO A 70 5.28 -17.45 7.99
C PRO A 70 4.28 -17.36 6.84
N SER A 71 2.97 -17.26 7.13
CA SER A 71 1.92 -17.06 6.13
C SER A 71 1.58 -15.58 5.92
N ALA A 72 2.17 -14.68 6.71
CA ALA A 72 1.94 -13.24 6.62
C ALA A 72 3.03 -12.54 5.80
N ALA A 73 2.66 -11.38 5.25
CA ALA A 73 3.61 -10.44 4.68
C ALA A 73 3.26 -9.01 5.04
N PHE A 74 4.29 -8.18 5.09
CA PHE A 74 4.17 -6.73 5.15
C PHE A 74 4.49 -6.12 3.79
N ALA A 75 3.83 -5.03 3.41
CA ALA A 75 4.17 -4.28 2.21
C ALA A 75 4.15 -2.77 2.41
N HIS A 76 5.08 -2.10 1.72
CA HIS A 76 5.19 -0.65 1.61
C HIS A 76 5.82 -0.26 0.28
N THR A 77 5.90 1.04 -0.02
CA THR A 77 6.46 1.56 -1.28
C THR A 77 7.73 2.35 -1.05
N ILE A 78 8.72 2.19 -1.93
CA ILE A 78 10.02 2.87 -1.87
C ILE A 78 10.46 3.35 -3.27
N SER A 79 11.59 4.06 -3.31
CA SER A 79 12.30 4.37 -4.54
C SER A 79 13.41 3.36 -4.85
N ALA A 80 13.85 3.29 -6.11
CA ALA A 80 14.90 2.38 -6.58
C ALA A 80 16.33 2.81 -6.19
N ASP A 81 16.52 4.07 -5.78
CA ASP A 81 17.82 4.64 -5.43
C ASP A 81 18.29 4.25 -4.02
N PHE A 82 18.63 2.96 -3.82
CA PHE A 82 18.96 2.40 -2.50
C PHE A 82 20.17 3.09 -1.83
N ASN A 83 21.10 3.59 -2.65
CA ASN A 83 22.29 4.32 -2.20
C ASN A 83 22.03 5.78 -1.84
N HIS A 84 20.83 6.32 -2.10
CA HIS A 84 20.50 7.69 -1.73
C HIS A 84 20.42 7.81 -0.20
N HIS A 85 21.10 8.81 0.38
CA HIS A 85 21.16 9.00 1.84
C HIS A 85 19.78 9.18 2.50
N ARG A 86 18.81 9.73 1.76
CA ARG A 86 17.39 9.86 2.18
C ARG A 86 16.49 8.68 1.81
N HIS A 87 17.02 7.61 1.22
CA HIS A 87 16.23 6.43 0.91
C HIS A 87 15.55 5.87 2.19
N MET A 88 14.23 5.67 2.11
CA MET A 88 13.36 5.31 3.24
C MET A 88 13.46 6.26 4.46
N SER A 89 13.57 7.58 4.23
CA SER A 89 13.66 8.59 5.30
C SER A 89 12.34 9.26 5.71
N GLY A 90 11.21 8.92 5.07
CA GLY A 90 9.92 9.55 5.33
C GLY A 90 8.76 8.55 5.46
N GLY A 91 7.73 8.96 6.20
CA GLY A 91 6.49 8.20 6.36
C GLY A 91 6.70 6.80 6.96
N VAL A 92 5.84 5.87 6.55
CA VAL A 92 5.87 4.48 7.03
C VAL A 92 7.18 3.75 6.67
N ALA A 93 7.85 4.14 5.58
CA ALA A 93 9.08 3.50 5.15
C ALA A 93 10.20 3.64 6.20
N VAL A 94 10.16 4.68 7.05
CA VAL A 94 11.06 4.80 8.20
C VAL A 94 10.85 3.68 9.22
N LEU A 95 9.60 3.26 9.43
CA LEU A 95 9.26 2.18 10.36
C LEU A 95 9.77 0.84 9.83
N PHE A 96 9.53 0.56 8.54
CA PHE A 96 10.08 -0.62 7.87
C PHE A 96 11.61 -0.65 7.98
N ARG A 97 12.28 0.48 7.67
CA ARG A 97 13.74 0.59 7.80
C ARG A 97 14.24 0.30 9.20
N ARG A 98 13.59 0.86 10.22
CA ARG A 98 13.98 0.66 11.62
C ARG A 98 13.75 -0.78 12.09
N LYS A 99 12.71 -1.44 11.59
CA LYS A 99 12.33 -2.79 12.02
C LYS A 99 13.07 -3.90 11.27
N PHE A 100 13.23 -3.75 9.97
CA PHE A 100 13.68 -4.81 9.06
C PHE A 100 14.94 -4.42 8.25
N GLY A 101 15.45 -3.20 8.41
CA GLY A 101 16.55 -2.68 7.58
C GLY A 101 16.07 -2.14 6.23
N LYS A 102 17.02 -1.77 5.37
CA LYS A 102 16.74 -1.40 3.98
C LYS A 102 16.89 -2.65 3.09
N PRO A 103 16.06 -2.81 2.06
CA PRO A 103 16.35 -3.79 1.04
C PRO A 103 17.65 -3.42 0.31
N ILE A 104 18.34 -4.45 -0.18
CA ILE A 104 19.52 -4.37 -1.05
C ILE A 104 19.18 -4.90 -2.44
N ASP A 105 20.08 -4.71 -3.41
CA ASP A 105 19.83 -5.14 -4.80
C ASP A 105 19.59 -6.66 -4.91
N ALA A 106 20.21 -7.47 -4.03
CA ALA A 106 19.98 -8.91 -3.98
C ALA A 106 18.57 -9.30 -3.48
N ASP A 107 17.82 -8.37 -2.90
CA ASP A 107 16.45 -8.61 -2.45
C ASP A 107 15.42 -8.44 -3.57
N TYR A 108 15.79 -7.93 -4.74
CA TYR A 108 14.89 -7.88 -5.90
C TYR A 108 14.44 -9.29 -6.27
N VAL A 109 13.12 -9.48 -6.33
CA VAL A 109 12.51 -10.69 -6.89
C VAL A 109 12.05 -10.48 -8.32
N ASP A 110 11.88 -9.22 -8.72
CA ASP A 110 11.55 -8.73 -10.06
C ASP A 110 11.79 -7.21 -10.10
N ASP A 111 11.66 -6.54 -11.25
CA ASP A 111 12.11 -5.16 -11.50
C ASP A 111 11.49 -4.09 -10.57
N ASN A 112 10.26 -4.32 -10.08
CA ASN A 112 9.50 -3.36 -9.26
C ASN A 112 9.19 -3.89 -7.86
N LEU A 113 9.84 -4.97 -7.44
CA LEU A 113 9.55 -5.63 -6.16
C LEU A 113 10.80 -6.20 -5.52
N THR A 114 11.04 -5.80 -4.27
CA THR A 114 11.97 -6.50 -3.37
C THR A 114 11.24 -7.33 -2.33
N CYS A 115 11.89 -8.39 -1.85
CA CYS A 115 11.37 -9.27 -0.80
C CYS A 115 12.48 -9.63 0.19
N GLN A 116 12.42 -9.04 1.39
CA GLN A 116 13.27 -9.45 2.51
C GLN A 116 12.59 -10.57 3.31
N LYS A 117 13.35 -11.57 3.74
CA LYS A 117 12.84 -12.66 4.59
C LYS A 117 13.19 -12.40 6.05
N ILE A 118 12.21 -12.56 6.93
CA ILE A 118 12.45 -12.68 8.37
C ILE A 118 12.66 -14.16 8.67
N GLU A 119 13.66 -14.49 9.48
CA GLU A 119 13.94 -15.89 9.84
C GLU A 119 12.70 -16.54 10.48
N ALA A 120 12.25 -17.66 9.90
CA ALA A 120 11.06 -18.41 10.31
C ALA A 120 9.76 -17.60 10.43
N GLY A 121 9.68 -16.42 9.80
CA GLY A 121 8.59 -15.47 10.01
C GLY A 121 8.00 -14.92 8.71
N ALA A 122 7.34 -13.78 8.85
CA ALA A 122 6.71 -13.06 7.75
C ALA A 122 7.75 -12.60 6.72
N VAL A 123 7.27 -12.28 5.51
CA VAL A 123 8.11 -11.63 4.49
C VAL A 123 7.80 -10.14 4.40
N VAL A 124 8.78 -9.36 3.96
CA VAL A 124 8.67 -7.91 3.81
C VAL A 124 8.86 -7.55 2.35
N TYR A 125 7.78 -7.08 1.72
CA TYR A 125 7.81 -6.59 0.35
C TYR A 125 8.02 -5.08 0.32
N SER A 126 8.94 -4.62 -0.53
CA SER A 126 9.03 -3.19 -0.88
C SER A 126 8.71 -3.01 -2.36
N LEU A 127 7.60 -2.33 -2.65
CA LEU A 127 7.19 -1.99 -4.00
C LEU A 127 8.03 -0.80 -4.47
N VAL A 128 8.79 -1.00 -5.54
CA VAL A 128 9.67 0.02 -6.11
C VAL A 128 8.90 0.80 -7.17
N THR A 129 8.26 1.89 -6.74
CA THR A 129 7.29 2.62 -7.57
C THR A 129 7.83 3.92 -8.15
N LYS A 130 9.08 4.26 -7.87
CA LYS A 130 9.74 5.45 -8.44
C LYS A 130 11.23 5.23 -8.54
N SER A 131 11.86 5.82 -9.55
CA SER A 131 13.30 5.65 -9.80
C SER A 131 14.18 6.29 -8.72
N ASN A 132 13.76 7.41 -8.15
CA ASN A 132 14.53 8.13 -7.14
C ASN A 132 13.66 8.72 -6.02
N TYR A 133 14.30 9.06 -4.90
CA TYR A 133 13.63 9.51 -3.70
C TYR A 133 12.74 10.75 -3.91
N ASN A 134 13.18 11.71 -4.73
CA ASN A 134 12.42 12.93 -5.05
C ASN A 134 11.41 12.74 -6.19
N GLY A 135 11.43 11.58 -6.85
CA GLY A 135 10.53 11.23 -7.93
C GLY A 135 9.10 11.05 -7.43
N LYS A 136 8.17 11.15 -8.37
CA LYS A 136 6.77 10.83 -8.15
C LYS A 136 6.44 9.52 -8.86
N PRO A 137 5.80 8.57 -8.17
CA PRO A 137 5.33 7.36 -8.82
C PRO A 137 4.19 7.69 -9.80
N LYS A 138 4.10 6.93 -10.88
CA LYS A 138 2.98 6.92 -11.82
C LYS A 138 2.08 5.73 -11.50
N ILE A 139 0.85 5.76 -12.02
CA ILE A 139 -0.10 4.65 -11.86
C ILE A 139 0.49 3.34 -12.41
N VAL A 140 1.13 3.38 -13.58
CA VAL A 140 1.78 2.22 -14.19
C VAL A 140 2.88 1.60 -13.31
N ASP A 141 3.55 2.41 -12.49
CA ASP A 141 4.58 1.91 -11.55
C ASP A 141 3.93 1.11 -10.42
N TYR A 142 2.75 1.54 -9.95
CA TYR A 142 1.95 0.79 -8.98
C TYR A 142 1.40 -0.50 -9.59
N ASP A 143 0.79 -0.42 -10.77
CA ASP A 143 0.20 -1.59 -11.44
C ASP A 143 1.24 -2.69 -11.64
N SER A 144 2.44 -2.33 -12.10
CA SER A 144 3.56 -3.25 -12.29
C SER A 144 4.01 -3.87 -10.95
N ALA A 145 4.22 -3.04 -9.92
CA ALA A 145 4.65 -3.52 -8.61
C ALA A 145 3.59 -4.41 -7.92
N PHE A 146 2.30 -4.10 -8.06
CA PHE A 146 1.22 -4.92 -7.51
C PHE A 146 1.00 -6.22 -8.27
N MET A 147 1.24 -6.23 -9.59
CA MET A 147 1.22 -7.46 -10.39
C MET A 147 2.31 -8.42 -9.90
N GLN A 148 3.56 -7.94 -9.81
CA GLN A 148 4.69 -8.71 -9.30
C GLN A 148 4.45 -9.18 -7.85
N LEU A 149 3.90 -8.29 -6.99
CA LEU A 149 3.55 -8.65 -5.62
C LEU A 149 2.53 -9.79 -5.61
N THR A 150 1.49 -9.70 -6.42
CA THR A 150 0.42 -10.70 -6.47
C THR A 150 0.95 -12.06 -6.91
N GLU A 151 1.83 -12.08 -7.90
CA GLU A 151 2.47 -13.30 -8.40
C GLU A 151 3.38 -13.93 -7.34
N ASP A 152 4.29 -13.17 -6.75
CA ASP A 152 5.19 -13.70 -5.73
C ASP A 152 4.45 -14.12 -4.45
N PHE A 153 3.42 -13.37 -4.06
CA PHE A 153 2.59 -13.68 -2.91
C PHE A 153 1.87 -15.02 -3.05
N LYS A 154 1.30 -15.29 -4.24
CA LYS A 154 0.70 -16.58 -4.59
C LYS A 154 1.73 -17.69 -4.65
N ARG A 155 2.88 -17.45 -5.30
CA ARG A 155 3.98 -18.41 -5.43
C ARG A 155 4.45 -18.93 -4.07
N ARG A 156 4.53 -18.03 -3.08
CA ARG A 156 4.93 -18.33 -1.70
C ARG A 156 3.81 -18.87 -0.82
N ARG A 157 2.58 -18.96 -1.35
CA ARG A 157 1.38 -19.43 -0.62
C ARG A 157 1.10 -18.62 0.65
N LEU A 158 1.39 -17.32 0.60
CA LEU A 158 1.05 -16.39 1.67
C LEU A 158 -0.47 -16.21 1.75
N ARG A 159 -0.97 -15.87 2.93
CA ARG A 159 -2.40 -15.80 3.24
C ARG A 159 -2.84 -14.41 3.64
N THR A 160 -1.97 -13.67 4.33
CA THR A 160 -2.29 -12.36 4.89
C THR A 160 -1.30 -11.33 4.39
N LEU A 161 -1.79 -10.25 3.80
CA LEU A 161 -1.00 -9.08 3.46
C LEU A 161 -1.40 -7.93 4.38
N VAL A 162 -0.42 -7.40 5.12
CA VAL A 162 -0.56 -6.22 5.96
C VAL A 162 0.16 -5.06 5.29
N CYS A 163 -0.55 -3.96 5.06
CA CYS A 163 0.06 -2.77 4.47
C CYS A 163 -0.54 -1.49 5.04
N SER A 164 0.28 -0.44 5.08
CA SER A 164 -0.24 0.91 5.25
C SER A 164 -0.89 1.41 3.96
N PRO A 165 -1.70 2.48 4.02
CA PRO A 165 -2.08 3.23 2.82
C PRO A 165 -0.84 3.58 1.98
N MET A 166 -0.87 3.21 0.69
CA MET A 166 0.21 3.43 -0.26
C MET A 166 -0.11 4.62 -1.17
N GLY A 167 0.90 5.37 -1.60
CA GLY A 167 0.71 6.48 -2.55
C GLY A 167 0.36 7.83 -1.95
N CYS A 168 0.79 8.10 -0.71
CA CYS A 168 0.80 9.46 -0.19
C CYS A 168 1.87 10.29 -0.92
N VAL A 169 1.42 11.08 -1.89
CA VAL A 169 2.19 12.11 -2.61
C VAL A 169 2.08 13.46 -1.90
#